data_AF-A0A6P7I720-F1
#
_entry.id   AF-A0A6P7I720-F1
#
_cell.length_a   1.000
_cell.length_b   1.000
_cell.length_c   1.000
_cell.angle_alpha   90.00
_cell.angle_beta   90.00
_cell.angle_gamma   90.00
#
_symmetry.space_group_name_H-M   'P 1'
#
loop_
_entity.id
_entity.type
_entity.pdbx_description
1 polymer ?
#
loop_
_entity_poly.entity_id
_entity_poly.type
_entity_poly.pdbx_seq_one_letter_code
_entity_poly.pdbx_strand_id
1 'polypeptide(L)'
;MAARSDSSDGSVRKRRVDSRRTDTDSVLSSAKNEANTSKDCEEEKQELLSLQPGTFWLTRIVLLRSVAFIYFVAFSVAYNQNKQLIGERGLMPCKNYLNSVKRYVGGKIGLAALAYTPSVLWFLDWSDMDANLDGIALVGMALSAFVLVTGMANVVIMFALWVLYHSLVNVGQLWYSFGWESQLLETGFLAIFLCPVWTLSQVPRLCPPSLICIWTFRWLIVRIMLGAGLIKIRGDKCWRDLTCMDYHYETQPVPNPMSYYMHRSPWWFHRFETLSNHFVELIVPFFTFLGRRMCTVNGAIQILFQVVLILSGNLSFLNWLTIVPSLACFDDASLGFLFRSGSGAKKAVLEIQNQDVAGRTHKPTKGMFIRRVVNISLGVLIGYLSIPVVMNLLSSRQVMNTSFDPLRIVNTYGAFGSITKERTEVIFQGTMSADPKDPEAVWEEYQFKCKPGDVYQRPCLISPYHYRLDWLMWFAAFQTYEQSEWVIHIAGRLLSNDSTVLSLIDHNPFQGRDPPRWVRGEHFIYKFSQPGSASAAQGKWWLRKRIGAYFPAVDLEGLRGYFQSRNWPHPHIPVNRN
;
A
#
# COMPACT_ATOMS: atom_id res chain seq x y z
N MET A 1 4.10 -18.07 -95.81
CA MET A 1 2.83 -17.63 -95.22
C MET A 1 3.04 -17.57 -93.70
N ALA A 2 3.10 -16.46 -92.97
CA ALA A 2 3.06 -15.02 -93.22
C ALA A 2 4.02 -14.41 -92.16
N ALA A 3 5.07 -13.68 -92.56
CA ALA A 3 5.20 -12.19 -92.53
C ALA A 3 5.13 -11.61 -91.09
N ARG A 4 6.05 -10.77 -90.59
CA ARG A 4 6.94 -9.80 -91.27
C ARG A 4 7.92 -9.15 -90.25
N SER A 5 9.15 -8.86 -90.73
CA SER A 5 9.99 -7.63 -90.55
C SER A 5 10.32 -7.07 -89.16
N ASP A 6 11.48 -6.47 -88.84
CA ASP A 6 12.70 -6.04 -89.56
C ASP A 6 13.72 -5.59 -88.46
N SER A 7 15.01 -5.94 -88.50
CA SER A 7 16.18 -5.12 -88.94
C SER A 7 16.51 -3.91 -88.00
N SER A 8 17.73 -3.44 -87.72
CA SER A 8 19.12 -3.71 -88.13
C SER A 8 20.10 -2.84 -87.29
N ASP A 9 21.40 -3.18 -87.33
CA ASP A 9 22.61 -2.33 -87.17
C ASP A 9 22.86 -1.52 -85.86
N GLY A 10 24.08 -1.34 -85.35
CA GLY A 10 25.43 -1.65 -85.82
C GLY A 10 26.45 -0.73 -85.11
N SER A 11 27.73 -1.12 -85.17
CA SER A 11 28.94 -0.26 -85.10
C SER A 11 29.57 0.15 -83.73
N VAL A 12 30.88 -0.13 -83.69
CA VAL A 12 31.93 0.05 -82.67
C VAL A 12 32.60 1.43 -82.77
N ARG A 13 33.03 2.05 -81.64
CA ARG A 13 34.27 2.87 -81.61
C ARG A 13 34.82 3.21 -80.21
N LYS A 14 36.14 3.02 -80.05
CA LYS A 14 37.03 3.40 -78.92
C LYS A 14 37.11 4.93 -78.68
N ARG A 15 37.32 5.34 -77.43
CA ARG A 15 38.00 6.60 -76.99
C ARG A 15 38.62 6.35 -75.60
N ARG A 16 39.95 6.29 -75.46
CA ARG A 16 40.96 7.37 -75.26
C ARG A 16 40.77 8.12 -73.93
N VAL A 17 41.71 7.85 -73.02
CA VAL A 17 41.93 8.47 -71.72
C VAL A 17 42.39 9.92 -71.92
N ASP A 18 41.80 10.85 -71.18
CA ASP A 18 42.38 12.17 -70.92
C ASP A 18 42.50 12.37 -69.40
N SER A 19 43.74 12.58 -68.98
CA SER A 19 44.17 12.86 -67.61
C SER A 19 43.97 14.35 -67.35
N ARG A 20 43.02 14.70 -66.47
CA ARG A 20 42.98 15.96 -65.68
C ARG A 20 41.70 15.98 -64.84
N ARG A 21 41.68 15.22 -63.74
CA ARG A 21 40.75 15.37 -62.60
C ARG A 21 41.14 14.39 -61.49
N THR A 22 42.32 14.59 -60.94
CA THR A 22 42.76 13.96 -59.69
C THR A 22 43.23 15.11 -58.84
N ASP A 23 42.46 15.46 -57.82
CA ASP A 23 42.89 16.09 -56.55
C ASP A 23 41.72 16.69 -55.74
N THR A 24 40.48 16.68 -56.25
CA THR A 24 39.32 17.21 -55.50
C THR A 24 38.34 16.14 -55.00
N ASP A 25 38.35 14.93 -55.56
CA ASP A 25 37.42 13.85 -55.16
C ASP A 25 37.96 12.90 -54.08
N SER A 26 39.26 12.90 -53.79
CA SER A 26 39.84 12.11 -52.70
C SER A 26 39.61 12.75 -51.33
N VAL A 27 39.55 14.08 -51.26
CA VAL A 27 39.29 14.83 -50.01
C VAL A 27 37.82 14.73 -49.61
N LEU A 28 36.89 14.69 -50.58
CA LEU A 28 35.45 14.58 -50.30
C LEU A 28 35.03 13.16 -49.90
N SER A 29 35.70 12.11 -50.39
CA SER A 29 35.45 10.72 -49.97
C SER A 29 36.09 10.41 -48.61
N SER A 30 37.27 10.98 -48.32
CA SER A 30 37.90 10.94 -46.99
C SER A 30 37.03 11.63 -45.95
N ALA A 31 36.52 12.83 -46.24
CA ALA A 31 35.66 13.58 -45.32
C ALA A 31 34.29 12.91 -45.11
N LYS A 32 33.71 12.26 -46.13
CA LYS A 32 32.48 11.47 -45.97
C LYS A 32 32.69 10.17 -45.20
N ASN A 33 33.82 9.50 -45.40
CA ASN A 33 34.17 8.32 -44.61
C ASN A 33 34.51 8.72 -43.17
N GLU A 34 35.23 9.80 -42.91
CA GLU A 34 35.48 10.31 -41.55
C GLU A 34 34.21 10.81 -40.87
N ALA A 35 33.28 11.43 -41.60
CA ALA A 35 31.96 11.83 -41.08
C ALA A 35 31.04 10.64 -40.79
N ASN A 36 31.07 9.58 -41.60
CA ASN A 36 30.35 8.33 -41.30
C ASN A 36 31.02 7.55 -40.16
N THR A 37 32.35 7.47 -40.13
CA THR A 37 33.08 6.77 -39.05
C THR A 37 32.96 7.51 -37.72
N SER A 38 32.89 8.84 -37.72
CA SER A 38 32.64 9.64 -36.52
C SER A 38 31.19 9.54 -36.06
N LYS A 39 30.20 9.50 -36.96
CA LYS A 39 28.82 9.20 -36.61
C LYS A 39 28.63 7.78 -36.09
N ASP A 40 29.23 6.78 -36.73
CA ASP A 40 29.21 5.39 -36.28
C ASP A 40 29.94 5.25 -34.93
N CYS A 41 31.05 5.97 -34.71
CA CYS A 41 31.73 6.04 -33.41
C CYS A 41 30.92 6.81 -32.35
N GLU A 42 30.15 7.82 -32.72
CA GLU A 42 29.28 8.57 -31.80
C GLU A 42 28.01 7.78 -31.47
N GLU A 43 27.43 7.05 -32.43
CA GLU A 43 26.32 6.12 -32.23
C GLU A 43 26.76 4.90 -31.41
N GLU A 44 27.93 4.29 -31.69
CA GLU A 44 28.52 3.25 -30.83
C GLU A 44 28.84 3.80 -29.43
N LYS A 45 29.40 5.01 -29.30
CA LYS A 45 29.63 5.64 -27.99
C LYS A 45 28.32 5.94 -27.27
N GLN A 46 27.27 6.38 -27.98
CA GLN A 46 25.94 6.63 -27.41
C GLN A 46 25.28 5.32 -26.98
N GLU A 47 25.40 4.24 -27.75
CA GLU A 47 24.93 2.91 -27.37
C GLU A 47 25.69 2.39 -26.14
N LEU A 48 27.01 2.55 -26.08
CA LEU A 48 27.89 2.22 -24.93
C LEU A 48 27.61 3.04 -23.66
N LEU A 49 26.96 4.20 -23.79
CA LEU A 49 26.56 5.08 -22.68
C LEU A 49 25.10 4.90 -22.27
N SER A 50 24.30 4.15 -23.05
CA SER A 50 22.87 3.96 -22.81
C SER A 50 22.60 2.67 -22.05
N LEU A 51 21.62 2.71 -21.13
CA LEU A 51 21.24 1.53 -20.36
C LEU A 51 20.46 0.56 -21.25
N GLN A 52 20.85 -0.72 -21.21
CA GLN A 52 20.25 -1.76 -22.03
C GLN A 52 18.85 -2.16 -21.55
N PRO A 53 17.91 -2.42 -22.48
CA PRO A 53 16.56 -2.84 -22.15
C PRO A 53 16.51 -4.27 -21.57
N GLY A 54 15.46 -4.58 -20.81
CA GLY A 54 15.22 -5.95 -20.31
C GLY A 54 16.08 -6.40 -19.12
N THR A 55 16.86 -5.49 -18.53
CA THR A 55 17.58 -5.69 -17.26
C THR A 55 16.90 -4.91 -16.12
N PHE A 56 17.09 -5.32 -14.86
CA PHE A 56 16.30 -4.83 -13.71
C PHE A 56 17.12 -4.49 -12.46
N TRP A 57 18.39 -4.12 -12.61
CA TRP A 57 19.30 -3.77 -11.52
C TRP A 57 18.88 -2.51 -10.78
N LEU A 58 18.55 -1.45 -11.52
CA LEU A 58 18.05 -0.18 -11.00
C LEU A 58 16.60 -0.35 -10.52
N THR A 59 15.78 -1.12 -11.25
CA THR A 59 14.42 -1.47 -10.83
C THR A 59 14.41 -2.14 -9.46
N ARG A 60 15.35 -3.06 -9.19
CA ARG A 60 15.50 -3.67 -7.87
C ARG A 60 15.75 -2.63 -6.76
N ILE A 61 16.64 -1.67 -6.99
CA ILE A 61 16.95 -0.63 -5.98
C ILE A 61 15.69 0.18 -5.67
N VAL A 62 14.95 0.57 -6.71
CA VAL A 62 13.71 1.34 -6.58
C VAL A 62 12.63 0.52 -5.87
N LEU A 63 12.45 -0.76 -6.21
CA LEU A 63 11.52 -1.68 -5.53
C LEU A 63 11.86 -1.83 -4.04
N LEU A 64 13.12 -2.14 -3.72
CA LEU A 64 13.54 -2.35 -2.33
C LEU A 64 13.40 -1.09 -1.49
N ARG A 65 13.75 0.08 -2.03
CA ARG A 65 13.53 1.36 -1.35
C ARG A 65 12.05 1.65 -1.14
N SER A 66 11.21 1.35 -2.12
CA SER A 66 9.77 1.57 -2.02
C SER A 66 9.14 0.66 -0.97
N VAL A 67 9.49 -0.64 -0.95
CA VAL A 67 9.05 -1.57 0.11
C VAL A 67 9.53 -1.11 1.49
N ALA A 68 10.80 -0.70 1.60
CA ALA A 68 11.36 -0.19 2.84
C ALA A 68 10.66 1.09 3.33
N PHE A 69 10.30 2.00 2.43
CA PHE A 69 9.50 3.18 2.77
C PHE A 69 8.14 2.78 3.38
N ILE A 70 7.42 1.84 2.77
CA ILE A 70 6.14 1.38 3.32
C ILE A 70 6.33 0.69 4.68
N TYR A 71 7.36 -0.15 4.83
CA TYR A 71 7.68 -0.74 6.14
C TYR A 71 7.97 0.33 7.19
N PHE A 72 8.76 1.35 6.86
CA PHE A 72 9.08 2.44 7.78
C PHE A 72 7.81 3.14 8.26
N VAL A 73 6.90 3.48 7.34
CA VAL A 73 5.60 4.08 7.68
C VAL A 73 4.77 3.13 8.55
N ALA A 74 4.68 1.85 8.19
CA ALA A 74 3.88 0.87 8.89
C ALA A 74 4.40 0.59 10.31
N PHE A 75 5.71 0.52 10.51
CA PHE A 75 6.32 0.41 11.83
C PHE A 75 6.22 1.72 12.63
N SER A 76 6.24 2.89 11.98
CA SER A 76 5.96 4.17 12.65
C SER A 76 4.52 4.24 13.17
N VAL A 77 3.56 3.78 12.35
CA VAL A 77 2.15 3.62 12.75
C VAL A 77 2.03 2.67 13.94
N ALA A 78 2.75 1.55 13.91
CA ALA A 78 2.78 0.58 15.00
C ALA A 78 3.35 1.17 16.28
N TYR A 79 4.50 1.84 16.22
CA TYR A 79 5.14 2.48 17.37
C TYR A 79 4.24 3.52 18.05
N ASN A 80 3.55 4.34 17.25
CA ASN A 80 2.73 5.43 17.79
C ASN A 80 1.36 4.99 18.34
N GLN A 81 0.89 3.77 18.03
CA GLN A 81 -0.49 3.35 18.35
C GLN A 81 -0.59 2.00 19.06
N ASN A 82 0.39 1.10 18.95
CA ASN A 82 0.25 -0.26 19.46
C ASN A 82 0.11 -0.31 20.97
N LYS A 83 0.79 0.56 21.71
CA LYS A 83 0.66 0.63 23.16
C LYS A 83 -0.79 0.87 23.60
N GLN A 84 -1.48 1.79 22.92
CA GLN A 84 -2.86 2.16 23.20
C GLN A 84 -3.86 1.14 22.64
N LEU A 85 -3.55 0.48 21.52
CA LEU A 85 -4.46 -0.44 20.87
C LEU A 85 -4.34 -1.87 21.39
N ILE A 86 -3.12 -2.39 21.50
CA ILE A 86 -2.83 -3.80 21.81
C ILE A 86 -1.79 -4.01 22.92
N GLY A 87 -1.29 -2.94 23.54
CA GLY A 87 -0.40 -3.01 24.70
C GLY A 87 -1.08 -3.56 25.95
N GLU A 88 -0.36 -3.59 27.08
CA GLU A 88 -0.84 -4.19 28.33
C GLU A 88 -2.14 -3.56 28.83
N ARG A 89 -2.21 -2.23 28.73
CA ARG A 89 -3.38 -1.42 29.09
C ARG A 89 -4.15 -0.93 27.86
N GLY A 90 -3.90 -1.50 26.68
CA GLY A 90 -4.56 -1.11 25.45
C GLY A 90 -6.03 -1.55 25.37
N LEU A 91 -6.70 -1.16 24.28
CA LEU A 91 -8.11 -1.51 24.02
C LEU A 91 -8.33 -3.02 23.78
N MET A 92 -7.38 -3.70 23.17
CA MET A 92 -7.41 -5.15 22.93
C MET A 92 -6.04 -5.78 23.24
N PRO A 93 -5.68 -5.95 24.52
CA PRO A 93 -4.35 -6.37 24.92
C PRO A 93 -3.91 -7.68 24.26
N CYS A 94 -2.78 -7.66 23.57
CA CYS A 94 -2.29 -8.83 22.83
C CYS A 94 -1.89 -9.98 23.76
N LYS A 95 -1.47 -9.69 25.00
CA LYS A 95 -1.21 -10.69 26.05
C LYS A 95 -2.43 -11.55 26.34
N ASN A 96 -3.63 -10.94 26.40
CA ASN A 96 -4.88 -11.67 26.63
C ASN A 96 -5.25 -12.55 25.42
N TYR A 97 -4.99 -12.04 24.21
CA TYR A 97 -5.18 -12.79 22.98
C TYR A 97 -4.23 -14.01 22.91
N LEU A 98 -2.93 -13.81 23.12
CA LEU A 98 -1.93 -14.89 23.12
C LEU A 98 -2.22 -15.93 24.21
N ASN A 99 -2.65 -15.52 25.41
CA ASN A 99 -3.10 -16.44 26.45
C ASN A 99 -4.34 -17.25 26.04
N SER A 100 -5.25 -16.64 25.27
CA SER A 100 -6.46 -17.32 24.78
C SER A 100 -6.12 -18.33 23.68
N VAL A 101 -5.21 -17.97 22.77
CA VAL A 101 -4.65 -18.90 21.77
C VAL A 101 -3.92 -20.06 22.45
N LYS A 102 -3.05 -19.76 23.44
CA LYS A 102 -2.34 -20.77 24.23
C LYS A 102 -3.30 -21.77 24.88
N ARG A 103 -4.39 -21.28 25.48
CA ARG A 103 -5.43 -22.14 26.07
C ARG A 103 -6.14 -22.99 24.99
N TYR A 104 -6.46 -22.40 23.85
CA TYR A 104 -7.12 -23.10 22.74
C TYR A 104 -6.30 -24.26 22.17
N VAL A 105 -4.98 -24.10 22.02
CA VAL A 105 -4.09 -25.12 21.44
C VAL A 105 -3.51 -26.12 22.47
N GLY A 106 -4.08 -26.22 23.66
CA GLY A 106 -3.69 -27.23 24.67
C GLY A 106 -2.63 -26.77 25.68
N GLY A 107 -2.49 -25.46 25.90
CA GLY A 107 -1.77 -24.87 27.03
C GLY A 107 -0.25 -24.77 26.90
N LYS A 108 0.36 -25.40 25.88
CA LYS A 108 1.81 -25.35 25.62
C LYS A 108 2.13 -24.43 24.45
N ILE A 109 3.19 -23.64 24.61
CA ILE A 109 3.78 -22.89 23.50
C ILE A 109 4.54 -23.91 22.64
N GLY A 110 3.99 -24.23 21.48
CA GLY A 110 4.53 -25.24 20.58
C GLY A 110 4.19 -24.94 19.12
N LEU A 111 4.46 -25.90 18.24
CA LEU A 111 4.23 -25.78 16.80
C LEU A 111 2.78 -25.42 16.46
N ALA A 112 1.80 -25.91 17.22
CA ALA A 112 0.39 -25.57 17.01
C ALA A 112 0.07 -24.08 17.28
N ALA A 113 0.65 -23.50 18.34
CA ALA A 113 0.49 -22.07 18.65
C ALA A 113 1.14 -21.21 17.56
N LEU A 114 2.35 -21.60 17.12
CA LEU A 114 3.08 -20.91 16.06
C LEU A 114 2.39 -21.03 14.70
N ALA A 115 1.80 -22.17 14.37
CA ALA A 115 1.06 -22.34 13.13
C ALA A 115 -0.23 -21.52 13.10
N TYR A 116 -0.90 -21.37 14.25
CA TYR A 116 -2.15 -20.60 14.36
C TYR A 116 -1.90 -19.09 14.38
N THR A 117 -0.92 -18.62 15.16
CA THR A 117 -0.57 -17.20 15.27
C THR A 117 0.95 -17.04 15.16
N PRO A 118 1.53 -17.05 13.95
CA PRO A 118 2.97 -16.95 13.81
C PRO A 118 3.47 -15.56 14.24
N SER A 119 4.24 -15.53 15.34
CA SER A 119 4.75 -14.29 15.94
C SER A 119 6.04 -14.54 16.73
N VAL A 120 6.99 -13.60 16.67
CA VAL A 120 8.19 -13.64 17.51
C VAL A 120 7.88 -13.42 18.99
N LEU A 121 6.71 -12.85 19.30
CA LEU A 121 6.29 -12.60 20.69
C LEU A 121 6.18 -13.88 21.50
N TRP A 122 5.96 -15.05 20.87
CA TRP A 122 5.98 -16.33 21.58
C TRP A 122 7.32 -16.67 22.25
N PHE A 123 8.42 -16.06 21.77
CA PHE A 123 9.78 -16.30 22.27
C PHE A 123 10.30 -15.18 23.18
N LEU A 124 9.48 -14.14 23.43
CA LEU A 124 9.83 -13.01 24.30
C LEU A 124 9.13 -13.17 25.66
N ASP A 125 9.68 -12.53 26.69
CA ASP A 125 9.02 -12.45 28.00
C ASP A 125 7.80 -11.53 27.92
N TRP A 126 6.64 -11.98 28.41
CA TRP A 126 5.39 -11.22 28.40
C TRP A 126 5.21 -10.37 29.66
N SER A 127 6.24 -10.22 30.49
CA SER A 127 6.24 -9.37 31.67
C SER A 127 6.02 -7.90 31.34
N ASP A 128 6.61 -7.42 30.23
CA ASP A 128 6.46 -6.05 29.71
C ASP A 128 6.14 -6.12 28.21
N MET A 129 4.84 -6.20 27.90
CA MET A 129 4.40 -6.29 26.51
C MET A 129 4.57 -4.99 25.75
N ASP A 130 4.49 -3.84 26.43
CA ASP A 130 4.63 -2.53 25.80
C ASP A 130 6.07 -2.36 25.26
N ALA A 131 7.08 -2.71 26.06
CA ALA A 131 8.48 -2.69 25.64
C ALA A 131 8.76 -3.64 24.47
N ASN A 132 8.14 -4.82 24.44
CA ASN A 132 8.27 -5.75 23.30
C ASN A 132 7.69 -5.16 22.01
N LEU A 133 6.50 -4.55 22.07
CA LEU A 133 5.85 -3.93 20.92
C LEU A 133 6.66 -2.74 20.40
N ASP A 134 7.14 -1.88 21.30
CA ASP A 134 8.00 -0.74 20.97
C ASP A 134 9.33 -1.23 20.37
N GLY A 135 9.94 -2.26 20.95
CA GLY A 135 11.18 -2.87 20.45
C GLY A 135 11.02 -3.43 19.03
N ILE A 136 9.96 -4.20 18.75
CA ILE A 136 9.65 -4.71 17.41
C ILE A 136 9.48 -3.55 16.42
N ALA A 137 8.75 -2.51 16.80
CA ALA A 137 8.50 -1.37 15.93
C ALA A 137 9.78 -0.55 15.68
N LEU A 138 10.58 -0.27 16.70
CA LEU A 138 11.85 0.47 16.59
C LEU A 138 12.88 -0.28 15.73
N VAL A 139 13.05 -1.59 15.94
CA VAL A 139 13.95 -2.40 15.10
C VAL A 139 13.45 -2.43 13.65
N GLY A 140 12.14 -2.59 13.43
CA GLY A 140 11.52 -2.52 12.11
C GLY A 140 11.76 -1.17 11.42
N MET A 141 11.59 -0.05 12.14
CA MET A 141 11.90 1.29 11.64
C MET A 141 13.38 1.46 11.31
N ALA A 142 14.29 1.01 12.19
CA ALA A 142 15.73 1.13 11.96
C ALA A 142 16.20 0.35 10.72
N LEU A 143 15.77 -0.91 10.59
CA LEU A 143 16.12 -1.76 9.44
C LEU A 143 15.55 -1.20 8.12
N SER A 144 14.31 -0.73 8.13
CA SER A 144 13.68 -0.15 6.95
C SER A 144 14.29 1.20 6.57
N ALA A 145 14.60 2.07 7.54
CA ALA A 145 15.32 3.32 7.30
C ALA A 145 16.72 3.06 6.70
N PHE A 146 17.43 2.04 7.19
CA PHE A 146 18.71 1.64 6.61
C PHE A 146 18.59 1.27 5.13
N VAL A 147 17.64 0.40 4.75
CA VAL A 147 17.42 0.01 3.35
C VAL A 147 16.97 1.19 2.50
N LEU A 148 16.09 2.05 3.03
CA LEU A 148 15.57 3.23 2.35
C LEU A 148 16.70 4.21 1.97
N VAL A 149 17.53 4.58 2.94
CA VAL A 149 18.62 5.55 2.76
C VAL A 149 19.72 4.93 1.90
N THR A 150 20.24 3.77 2.31
CA THR A 150 21.41 3.18 1.65
C THR A 150 21.10 2.51 0.32
N GLY A 151 19.86 2.07 0.09
CA GLY A 151 19.51 1.23 -1.06
C GLY A 151 20.18 -0.16 -1.04
N MET A 152 20.83 -0.52 0.07
CA MET A 152 21.47 -1.82 0.27
C MET A 152 20.54 -2.70 1.09
N ALA A 153 20.28 -3.91 0.61
CA ALA A 153 19.53 -4.91 1.34
C ALA A 153 20.10 -6.31 1.08
N ASN A 154 19.91 -7.20 2.05
CA ASN A 154 20.19 -8.62 1.92
C ASN A 154 18.96 -9.43 2.38
N VAL A 155 18.97 -10.74 2.16
CA VAL A 155 17.89 -11.64 2.56
C VAL A 155 17.62 -11.54 4.06
N VAL A 156 18.66 -11.41 4.89
CA VAL A 156 18.54 -11.34 6.35
C VAL A 156 17.72 -10.14 6.80
N ILE A 157 18.04 -8.94 6.28
CA ILE A 157 17.34 -7.70 6.64
C ILE A 157 15.88 -7.75 6.17
N MET A 158 15.64 -8.14 4.91
CA MET A 158 14.28 -8.18 4.36
C MET A 158 13.43 -9.25 5.04
N PHE A 159 14.01 -10.41 5.37
CA PHE A 159 13.33 -11.46 6.12
C PHE A 159 13.04 -11.03 7.56
N ALA A 160 13.97 -10.36 8.23
CA ALA A 160 13.75 -9.81 9.57
C ALA A 160 12.60 -8.78 9.56
N LEU A 161 12.59 -7.84 8.61
CA LEU A 161 11.48 -6.89 8.43
C LEU A 161 10.14 -7.61 8.24
N TRP A 162 10.12 -8.63 7.39
CA TRP A 162 8.93 -9.43 7.14
C TRP A 162 8.45 -10.16 8.41
N VAL A 163 9.34 -10.86 9.12
CA VAL A 163 9.00 -11.58 10.36
C VAL A 163 8.48 -10.63 11.45
N LEU A 164 9.13 -9.48 11.64
CA LEU A 164 8.71 -8.48 12.62
C LEU A 164 7.31 -7.95 12.30
N TYR A 165 7.06 -7.62 11.03
CA TYR A 165 5.74 -7.12 10.61
C TYR A 165 4.66 -8.19 10.72
N HIS A 166 4.96 -9.41 10.27
CA HIS A 166 4.09 -10.58 10.36
C HIS A 166 3.66 -10.86 11.81
N SER A 167 4.59 -10.68 12.74
CA SER A 167 4.34 -10.83 14.17
C SER A 167 3.31 -9.83 14.67
N LEU A 168 3.42 -8.54 14.28
CA LEU A 168 2.46 -7.50 14.65
C LEU A 168 1.08 -7.74 14.03
N VAL A 169 1.02 -8.09 12.75
CA VAL A 169 -0.23 -8.34 12.03
C VAL A 169 -1.03 -9.49 12.66
N ASN A 170 -0.37 -10.56 13.12
CA ASN A 170 -1.06 -11.71 13.70
C ASN A 170 -1.53 -11.50 15.14
N VAL A 171 -0.87 -10.65 15.93
CA VAL A 171 -1.33 -10.31 17.30
C VAL A 171 -2.23 -9.09 17.34
N GLY A 172 -2.27 -8.33 16.25
CA GLY A 172 -2.98 -7.06 16.12
C GLY A 172 -4.50 -7.14 16.10
N GLN A 173 -5.07 -8.34 15.94
CA GLN A 173 -6.52 -8.60 15.95
C GLN A 173 -7.27 -7.65 14.98
N LEU A 174 -8.37 -7.04 15.44
CA LEU A 174 -9.20 -6.10 14.67
C LEU A 174 -8.38 -4.91 14.14
N TRP A 175 -7.40 -4.44 14.90
CA TRP A 175 -6.59 -3.28 14.51
C TRP A 175 -5.71 -3.54 13.28
N TYR A 176 -5.52 -4.80 12.88
CA TYR A 176 -4.70 -5.21 11.73
C TYR A 176 -5.48 -6.05 10.70
N SER A 177 -6.82 -5.99 10.69
CA SER A 177 -7.67 -6.77 9.79
C SER A 177 -7.82 -6.18 8.37
N PHE A 178 -6.96 -5.24 7.98
CA PHE A 178 -7.10 -4.51 6.72
C PHE A 178 -6.35 -5.18 5.56
N GLY A 179 -6.88 -5.04 4.33
CA GLY A 179 -6.31 -5.70 3.14
C GLY A 179 -4.86 -5.30 2.83
N TRP A 180 -4.48 -4.05 3.10
CA TRP A 180 -3.09 -3.58 2.90
C TRP A 180 -2.08 -4.21 3.87
N GLU A 181 -2.53 -4.74 5.01
CA GLU A 181 -1.68 -5.46 5.96
C GLU A 181 -1.20 -6.78 5.34
N SER A 182 -2.14 -7.53 4.76
CA SER A 182 -1.84 -8.77 4.02
C SER A 182 -1.04 -8.48 2.74
N GLN A 183 -1.34 -7.38 2.04
CA GLN A 183 -0.57 -6.96 0.87
C GLN A 183 0.89 -6.63 1.21
N LEU A 184 1.15 -6.02 2.37
CA LEU A 184 2.51 -5.67 2.78
C LEU A 184 3.31 -6.93 3.12
N LEU A 185 2.66 -7.93 3.74
CA LEU A 185 3.28 -9.23 3.99
C LEU A 185 3.63 -9.96 2.69
N GLU A 186 2.72 -9.99 1.72
CA GLU A 186 2.98 -10.59 0.41
C GLU A 186 4.09 -9.85 -0.35
N THR A 187 4.00 -8.52 -0.45
CA THR A 187 5.00 -7.69 -1.15
C THR A 187 6.38 -7.78 -0.48
N GLY A 188 6.39 -7.77 0.85
CA GLY A 188 7.59 -7.93 1.67
C GLY A 188 8.26 -9.29 1.50
N PHE A 189 7.47 -10.36 1.45
CA PHE A 189 7.96 -11.71 1.18
C PHE A 189 8.64 -11.79 -0.20
N LEU A 190 8.00 -11.24 -1.24
CA LEU A 190 8.58 -11.23 -2.58
C LEU A 190 9.90 -10.43 -2.65
N ALA A 191 10.02 -9.36 -1.87
CA ALA A 191 11.22 -8.51 -1.84
C ALA A 191 12.46 -9.23 -1.29
N ILE A 192 12.30 -10.25 -0.45
CA ILE A 192 13.39 -11.09 0.05
C ILE A 192 14.16 -11.74 -1.12
N PHE A 193 13.43 -12.20 -2.14
CA PHE A 193 13.99 -12.87 -3.31
C PHE A 193 14.59 -11.92 -4.36
N LEU A 194 14.55 -10.61 -4.13
CA LEU A 194 15.33 -9.65 -4.90
C LEU A 194 16.76 -9.48 -4.36
N CYS A 195 17.00 -9.86 -3.11
CA CYS A 195 18.23 -9.55 -2.40
C CYS A 195 19.29 -10.67 -2.49
N PRO A 196 20.58 -10.33 -2.46
CA PRO A 196 21.64 -11.30 -2.19
C PRO A 196 21.54 -11.82 -0.74
N VAL A 197 22.07 -13.00 -0.45
CA VAL A 197 21.92 -13.62 0.89
C VAL A 197 22.66 -12.82 1.96
N TRP A 198 23.95 -12.53 1.73
CA TRP A 198 24.83 -11.92 2.73
C TRP A 198 25.36 -10.54 2.33
N THR A 199 25.59 -10.31 1.03
CA THR A 199 26.26 -9.11 0.53
C THR A 199 25.42 -7.84 0.73
N LEU A 200 25.99 -6.82 1.34
CA LEU A 200 25.41 -5.47 1.38
C LEU A 200 25.98 -4.63 0.24
N SER A 201 25.28 -4.63 -0.89
CA SER A 201 25.62 -3.81 -2.05
C SER A 201 24.34 -3.41 -2.77
N GLN A 202 24.33 -2.20 -3.35
CA GLN A 202 23.22 -1.75 -4.21
C GLN A 202 23.16 -2.56 -5.52
N VAL A 203 24.33 -2.94 -6.05
CA VAL A 203 24.48 -3.64 -7.33
C VAL A 203 25.40 -4.86 -7.17
N PRO A 204 24.96 -5.93 -6.47
CA PRO A 204 25.72 -7.18 -6.33
C PRO A 204 25.88 -7.90 -7.68
N ARG A 205 27.06 -7.77 -8.30
CA ARG A 205 27.38 -8.36 -9.63
C ARG A 205 27.06 -9.86 -9.76
N LEU A 206 27.27 -10.62 -8.69
CA LEU A 206 27.03 -12.07 -8.65
C LEU A 206 25.57 -12.47 -8.39
N CYS A 207 24.68 -11.48 -8.21
CA CYS A 207 23.26 -11.70 -7.95
C CYS A 207 22.40 -10.84 -8.90
N PRO A 208 22.34 -11.18 -10.20
CA PRO A 208 21.45 -10.52 -11.14
C PRO A 208 19.98 -10.70 -10.71
N PRO A 209 19.15 -9.65 -10.81
CA PRO A 209 17.72 -9.77 -10.58
C PRO A 209 17.10 -10.80 -11.52
N SER A 210 16.41 -11.79 -10.95
CA SER A 210 15.76 -12.82 -11.75
C SER A 210 14.46 -12.31 -12.35
N LEU A 211 14.25 -12.62 -13.63
CA LEU A 211 13.00 -12.33 -14.32
C LEU A 211 11.79 -12.99 -13.63
N ILE A 212 11.98 -14.14 -12.98
CA ILE A 212 10.93 -14.82 -12.20
C ILE A 212 10.49 -13.93 -11.03
N CYS A 213 11.44 -13.40 -10.27
CA CYS A 213 11.14 -12.47 -9.18
C CYS A 213 10.46 -11.19 -9.68
N ILE A 214 10.85 -10.67 -10.85
CA ILE A 214 10.15 -9.51 -11.45
C ILE A 214 8.71 -9.88 -11.82
N TRP A 215 8.50 -11.08 -12.36
CA TRP A 215 7.15 -11.58 -12.69
C TRP A 215 6.27 -11.81 -11.48
N THR A 216 6.81 -12.16 -10.31
CA THR A 216 5.96 -12.28 -9.10
C THR A 216 5.36 -10.93 -8.70
N PHE A 217 6.10 -9.82 -8.85
CA PHE A 217 5.55 -8.47 -8.65
C PHE A 217 4.56 -8.07 -9.75
N ARG A 218 4.85 -8.39 -11.02
CA ARG A 218 3.92 -8.15 -12.13
C ARG A 218 2.60 -8.91 -11.95
N TRP A 219 2.69 -10.15 -11.50
CA TRP A 219 1.52 -10.96 -11.17
C TRP A 219 0.75 -10.40 -9.98
N LEU A 220 1.45 -9.87 -8.97
CA LEU A 220 0.84 -9.20 -7.83
C LEU A 220 0.00 -7.98 -8.27
N ILE A 221 0.53 -7.06 -9.08
CA ILE A 221 -0.26 -5.91 -9.55
C ILE A 221 -1.45 -6.34 -10.41
N VAL A 222 -1.29 -7.36 -11.27
CA VAL A 222 -2.40 -7.91 -12.05
C VAL A 222 -3.52 -8.41 -11.14
N ARG A 223 -3.19 -9.17 -10.09
CA ARG A 223 -4.18 -9.68 -9.13
C ARG A 223 -4.84 -8.57 -8.33
N ILE A 224 -4.09 -7.57 -7.88
CA ILE A 224 -4.63 -6.45 -7.10
C ILE A 224 -5.68 -5.71 -7.94
N MET A 225 -5.31 -5.32 -9.16
CA MET A 225 -6.18 -4.50 -10.02
C MET A 225 -7.41 -5.28 -10.50
N LEU A 226 -7.22 -6.51 -10.99
CA LEU A 226 -8.35 -7.35 -11.40
C LEU A 226 -9.27 -7.68 -10.22
N GLY A 227 -8.70 -7.99 -9.06
CA GLY A 227 -9.48 -8.26 -7.85
C GLY A 227 -10.34 -7.07 -7.42
N ALA A 228 -9.78 -5.86 -7.46
CA ALA A 228 -10.49 -4.61 -7.18
C ALA A 228 -11.58 -4.31 -8.23
N GLY A 229 -11.31 -4.47 -9.52
CA GLY A 229 -12.29 -4.20 -10.57
C GLY A 229 -13.45 -5.20 -10.57
N LEU A 230 -13.16 -6.50 -10.40
CA LEU A 230 -14.17 -7.55 -10.42
C LEU A 230 -15.11 -7.44 -9.22
N ILE A 231 -14.59 -7.13 -8.03
CA ILE A 231 -15.43 -6.97 -6.85
C ILE A 231 -16.35 -5.76 -6.95
N LYS A 232 -15.94 -4.68 -7.64
CA LYS A 232 -16.79 -3.51 -7.89
C LYS A 232 -17.96 -3.84 -8.80
N ILE A 233 -17.70 -4.50 -9.94
CA ILE A 233 -18.78 -4.93 -10.85
C ILE A 233 -19.77 -5.89 -10.17
N ARG A 234 -19.27 -6.79 -9.31
CA ARG A 234 -20.06 -7.83 -8.65
C ARG A 234 -20.74 -7.36 -7.36
N GLY A 235 -20.18 -6.34 -6.69
CA GLY A 235 -20.58 -5.91 -5.36
C GLY A 235 -21.84 -5.04 -5.36
N ASP A 236 -21.74 -3.83 -5.90
CA ASP A 236 -22.84 -2.86 -5.87
C ASP A 236 -23.42 -2.62 -7.27
N LYS A 237 -24.72 -2.31 -7.31
CA LYS A 237 -25.38 -1.85 -8.54
C LYS A 237 -24.85 -0.49 -8.99
N CYS A 238 -24.44 0.39 -8.06
CA CYS A 238 -23.94 1.72 -8.45
C CYS A 238 -22.71 1.67 -9.39
N TRP A 239 -21.90 0.60 -9.32
CA TRP A 239 -20.70 0.46 -10.16
C TRP A 239 -21.12 0.19 -11.60
N ARG A 240 -22.15 -0.63 -11.79
CA ARG A 240 -22.75 -0.94 -13.11
C ARG A 240 -23.55 0.23 -13.67
N ASP A 241 -24.18 1.00 -12.80
CA ASP A 241 -24.94 2.21 -13.17
C ASP A 241 -24.02 3.45 -13.33
N LEU A 242 -22.71 3.32 -13.08
CA LEU A 242 -21.68 4.39 -13.15
C LEU A 242 -21.88 5.56 -12.17
N THR A 243 -22.59 5.34 -11.06
CA THR A 243 -22.98 6.39 -10.08
C THR A 243 -22.25 6.30 -8.74
N CYS A 244 -21.36 5.33 -8.53
CA CYS A 244 -20.71 5.18 -7.21
C CYS A 244 -19.90 6.42 -6.79
N MET A 245 -19.29 7.12 -7.75
CA MET A 245 -18.48 8.31 -7.46
C MET A 245 -19.34 9.51 -7.01
N ASP A 246 -20.65 9.50 -7.25
CA ASP A 246 -21.58 10.51 -6.72
C ASP A 246 -21.61 10.50 -5.18
N TYR A 247 -21.26 9.36 -4.55
CA TYR A 247 -21.30 9.18 -3.10
C TYR A 247 -19.90 9.04 -2.49
N HIS A 248 -18.99 8.35 -3.18
CA HIS A 248 -17.74 7.84 -2.59
C HIS A 248 -16.86 8.92 -1.94
N TYR A 249 -16.75 10.10 -2.54
CA TYR A 249 -15.90 11.18 -2.01
C TYR A 249 -16.30 11.65 -0.61
N GLU A 250 -17.61 11.70 -0.34
CA GLU A 250 -18.13 12.09 0.97
C GLU A 250 -18.11 10.92 1.95
N THR A 251 -18.42 9.70 1.49
CA THR A 251 -18.68 8.56 2.36
C THR A 251 -17.46 7.67 2.63
N GLN A 252 -16.33 7.91 1.96
CA GLN A 252 -15.07 7.20 2.21
C GLN A 252 -14.60 7.31 3.69
N PRO A 253 -13.76 6.39 4.18
CA PRO A 253 -13.40 6.32 5.61
C PRO A 253 -12.89 7.63 6.19
N VAL A 254 -11.80 8.16 5.61
CA VAL A 254 -11.21 9.44 6.00
C VAL A 254 -11.03 10.30 4.74
N PRO A 255 -12.00 11.18 4.41
CA PRO A 255 -11.87 12.06 3.26
C PRO A 255 -10.74 13.06 3.47
N ASN A 256 -10.24 13.61 2.37
CA ASN A 256 -9.23 14.66 2.39
C ASN A 256 -9.83 15.97 1.84
N PRO A 257 -9.09 17.10 1.88
CA PRO A 257 -9.61 18.37 1.38
C PRO A 257 -10.01 18.33 -0.11
N MET A 258 -9.31 17.54 -0.93
CA MET A 258 -9.62 17.43 -2.35
C MET A 258 -10.95 16.69 -2.56
N SER A 259 -11.25 15.69 -1.73
CA SER A 259 -12.52 14.96 -1.77
C SER A 259 -13.73 15.89 -1.64
N TYR A 260 -13.64 16.92 -0.79
CA TYR A 260 -14.69 17.94 -0.62
C TYR A 260 -15.00 18.67 -1.93
N TYR A 261 -13.98 19.04 -2.71
CA TYR A 261 -14.15 19.70 -4.00
C TYR A 261 -14.57 18.72 -5.08
N MET A 262 -13.96 17.53 -5.15
CA MET A 262 -14.25 16.52 -6.15
C MET A 262 -15.68 15.98 -6.03
N HIS A 263 -16.23 15.90 -4.82
CA HIS A 263 -17.64 15.52 -4.59
C HIS A 263 -18.64 16.47 -5.28
N ARG A 264 -18.22 17.69 -5.63
CA ARG A 264 -19.07 18.69 -6.29
C ARG A 264 -18.91 18.70 -7.81
N SER A 265 -18.11 17.80 -8.36
CA SER A 265 -17.95 17.64 -9.80
C SER A 265 -19.30 17.28 -10.45
N PRO A 266 -19.50 17.65 -11.72
CA PRO A 266 -20.75 17.35 -12.42
C PRO A 266 -20.90 15.83 -12.64
N TRP A 267 -22.15 15.36 -12.73
CA TRP A 267 -22.49 13.94 -12.85
C TRP A 267 -21.75 13.21 -14.01
N TRP A 268 -21.50 13.89 -15.12
CA TRP A 268 -20.80 13.29 -16.27
C TRP A 268 -19.33 12.98 -15.95
N PHE A 269 -18.72 13.78 -15.08
CA PHE A 269 -17.36 13.56 -14.59
C PHE A 269 -17.31 12.33 -13.69
N HIS A 270 -18.26 12.18 -12.76
CA HIS A 270 -18.35 10.99 -11.90
C HIS A 270 -18.59 9.69 -12.67
N ARG A 271 -19.41 9.74 -13.75
CA ARG A 271 -19.57 8.59 -14.65
C ARG A 271 -18.28 8.28 -15.40
N PHE A 272 -17.58 9.31 -15.89
CA PHE A 272 -16.27 9.15 -16.53
C PHE A 272 -15.24 8.53 -15.57
N GLU A 273 -15.13 9.03 -14.33
CA GLU A 273 -14.26 8.47 -13.29
C GLU A 273 -14.58 6.99 -13.04
N THR A 274 -15.86 6.66 -12.93
CA THR A 274 -16.29 5.27 -12.74
C THR A 274 -15.91 4.40 -13.94
N LEU A 275 -16.09 4.87 -15.16
CA LEU A 275 -15.66 4.15 -16.36
C LEU A 275 -14.13 4.00 -16.44
N SER A 276 -13.38 5.05 -16.10
CA SER A 276 -11.92 5.00 -16.02
C SER A 276 -11.44 4.01 -14.98
N ASN A 277 -12.07 3.94 -13.81
CA ASN A 277 -11.79 2.90 -12.80
C ASN A 277 -11.91 1.50 -13.41
N HIS A 278 -13.04 1.20 -14.08
CA HIS A 278 -13.24 -0.09 -14.72
C HIS A 278 -12.19 -0.38 -15.80
N PHE A 279 -11.85 0.60 -16.64
CA PHE A 279 -10.83 0.42 -17.67
C PHE A 279 -9.45 0.08 -17.06
N VAL A 280 -9.01 0.86 -16.07
CA VAL A 280 -7.69 0.70 -15.44
C VAL A 280 -7.61 -0.58 -14.60
N GLU A 281 -8.70 -0.99 -13.96
CA GLU A 281 -8.72 -2.18 -13.11
C GLU A 281 -8.97 -3.48 -13.87
N LEU A 282 -9.71 -3.45 -14.98
CA LEU A 282 -10.12 -4.67 -15.69
C LEU A 282 -9.42 -4.88 -17.03
N ILE A 283 -9.00 -3.84 -17.74
CA ILE A 283 -8.43 -3.96 -19.08
C ILE A 283 -6.91 -3.78 -19.04
N VAL A 284 -6.46 -2.69 -18.42
CA VAL A 284 -5.03 -2.33 -18.38
C VAL A 284 -4.13 -3.41 -17.77
N PRO A 285 -4.53 -4.23 -16.76
CA PRO A 285 -3.66 -5.28 -16.24
C PRO A 285 -3.23 -6.30 -17.29
N PHE A 286 -4.06 -6.56 -18.32
CA PHE A 286 -3.73 -7.48 -19.41
C PHE A 286 -2.57 -6.98 -20.29
N PHE A 287 -2.30 -5.67 -20.29
CA PHE A 287 -1.16 -5.10 -21.03
C PHE A 287 0.18 -5.61 -20.50
N THR A 288 0.23 -6.13 -19.26
CA THR A 288 1.40 -6.83 -18.69
C THR A 288 1.87 -7.99 -19.58
N PHE A 289 0.95 -8.64 -20.30
CA PHE A 289 1.23 -9.80 -21.14
C PHE A 289 1.51 -9.44 -22.61
N LEU A 290 1.31 -8.18 -23.03
CA LEU A 290 1.39 -7.72 -24.43
C LEU A 290 2.79 -7.18 -24.82
N GLY A 291 3.84 -7.76 -24.25
CA GLY A 291 5.23 -7.37 -24.54
C GLY A 291 5.73 -6.14 -23.75
N ARG A 292 6.98 -5.74 -24.02
CA ARG A 292 7.70 -4.74 -23.21
C ARG A 292 7.01 -3.38 -23.16
N ARG A 293 6.67 -2.80 -24.31
CA ARG A 293 6.10 -1.44 -24.40
C ARG A 293 4.76 -1.36 -23.67
N MET A 294 3.89 -2.33 -23.89
CA MET A 294 2.58 -2.38 -23.23
C MET A 294 2.70 -2.63 -21.72
N CYS A 295 3.68 -3.43 -21.28
CA CYS A 295 3.97 -3.60 -19.87
C CYS A 295 4.40 -2.28 -19.22
N THR A 296 5.26 -1.49 -19.87
CA THR A 296 5.63 -0.14 -19.38
C THR A 296 4.42 0.81 -19.34
N VAL A 297 3.56 0.78 -20.36
CA VAL A 297 2.30 1.55 -20.38
C VAL A 297 1.38 1.14 -19.24
N ASN A 298 1.23 -0.16 -18.96
CA ASN A 298 0.51 -0.65 -17.78
C ASN A 298 1.09 -0.03 -16.52
N GLY A 299 2.40 -0.20 -16.27
CA GLY A 299 3.07 0.36 -15.10
C GLY A 299 2.80 1.86 -14.92
N ALA A 300 2.88 2.64 -16.00
CA ALA A 300 2.66 4.09 -15.96
C ALA A 300 1.20 4.45 -15.63
N ILE A 301 0.24 3.79 -16.29
CA ILE A 301 -1.19 4.02 -16.03
C ILE A 301 -1.53 3.61 -14.59
N GLN A 302 -1.03 2.46 -14.12
CA GLN A 302 -1.28 2.00 -12.76
C GLN A 302 -0.71 2.99 -11.72
N ILE A 303 0.52 3.48 -11.92
CA ILE A 303 1.11 4.48 -11.01
C ILE A 303 0.30 5.78 -11.01
N LEU A 304 -0.04 6.30 -12.20
CA LEU A 304 -0.85 7.51 -12.33
C LEU A 304 -2.21 7.36 -11.63
N PHE A 305 -2.86 6.21 -11.83
CA PHE A 305 -4.12 5.90 -11.19
C PHE A 305 -4.02 5.91 -9.66
N GLN A 306 -3.01 5.23 -9.10
CA GLN A 306 -2.79 5.25 -7.65
C GLN A 306 -2.47 6.65 -7.11
N VAL A 307 -1.73 7.48 -7.86
CA VAL A 307 -1.45 8.87 -7.49
C VAL A 307 -2.74 9.69 -7.44
N VAL A 308 -3.64 9.53 -8.42
CA VAL A 308 -4.96 10.20 -8.40
C VAL A 308 -5.75 9.78 -7.16
N LEU A 309 -5.77 8.50 -6.81
CA LEU A 309 -6.44 8.01 -5.60
C LEU A 309 -5.83 8.55 -4.29
N ILE A 310 -4.50 8.73 -4.23
CA ILE A 310 -3.82 9.37 -3.08
C ILE A 310 -4.24 10.83 -2.96
N LEU A 311 -4.34 11.54 -4.08
CA LEU A 311 -4.74 12.95 -4.10
C LEU A 311 -6.22 13.13 -3.75
N SER A 312 -7.07 12.15 -4.05
CA SER A 312 -8.52 12.27 -3.91
C SER A 312 -9.10 11.70 -2.62
N GLY A 313 -8.33 10.94 -1.83
CA GLY A 313 -8.76 10.40 -0.54
C GLY A 313 -7.61 9.88 0.34
N ASN A 314 -7.86 9.64 1.63
CA ASN A 314 -6.87 9.00 2.50
C ASN A 314 -7.13 7.49 2.58
N LEU A 315 -6.32 6.70 1.87
CA LEU A 315 -6.40 5.23 1.89
C LEU A 315 -5.22 4.57 2.62
N SER A 316 -4.80 5.12 3.77
CA SER A 316 -3.61 4.62 4.49
C SER A 316 -2.40 4.59 3.52
N PHE A 317 -1.54 3.58 3.65
CA PHE A 317 -0.47 3.26 2.71
C PHE A 317 -0.89 2.30 1.57
N LEU A 318 -2.19 1.99 1.41
CA LEU A 318 -2.67 1.03 0.40
C LEU A 318 -2.25 1.42 -1.02
N ASN A 319 -2.57 2.65 -1.45
CA ASN A 319 -2.27 3.12 -2.80
C ASN A 319 -0.76 3.18 -3.06
N TRP A 320 0.00 3.65 -2.06
CA TRP A 320 1.47 3.67 -2.09
C TRP A 320 2.07 2.27 -2.22
N LEU A 321 1.50 1.30 -1.52
CA LEU A 321 1.89 -0.09 -1.58
C LEU A 321 1.53 -0.74 -2.94
N THR A 322 0.41 -0.34 -3.55
CA THR A 322 0.02 -0.79 -4.90
C THR A 322 0.90 -0.21 -6.00
N ILE A 323 1.49 0.98 -5.80
CA ILE A 323 2.52 1.52 -6.70
C ILE A 323 3.74 0.60 -6.77
N VAL A 324 4.13 -0.03 -5.66
CA VAL A 324 5.36 -0.85 -5.57
C VAL A 324 5.42 -1.95 -6.64
N PRO A 325 4.45 -2.89 -6.76
CA PRO A 325 4.50 -3.92 -7.79
C PRO A 325 4.41 -3.36 -9.22
N SER A 326 3.78 -2.19 -9.44
CA SER A 326 3.78 -1.52 -10.76
C SER A 326 5.17 -1.09 -11.21
N LEU A 327 6.10 -0.81 -10.28
CA LEU A 327 7.50 -0.47 -10.60
C LEU A 327 8.23 -1.63 -11.30
N ALA A 328 7.79 -2.89 -11.11
CA ALA A 328 8.35 -4.06 -11.79
C ALA A 328 8.04 -4.09 -13.30
N CYS A 329 7.17 -3.20 -13.79
CA CYS A 329 6.89 -3.03 -15.22
C CYS A 329 7.97 -2.24 -15.97
N PHE A 330 8.86 -1.55 -15.25
CA PHE A 330 9.91 -0.71 -15.81
C PHE A 330 11.27 -1.41 -15.71
N ASP A 331 12.03 -1.41 -16.80
CA ASP A 331 13.41 -1.89 -16.84
C ASP A 331 14.42 -0.78 -16.54
N ASP A 332 15.71 -1.14 -16.51
CA ASP A 332 16.79 -0.19 -16.20
C ASP A 332 16.84 0.98 -17.18
N ALA A 333 16.59 0.74 -18.47
CA ALA A 333 16.48 1.79 -19.49
C ALA A 333 15.37 2.80 -19.15
N SER A 334 14.21 2.30 -18.69
CA SER A 334 13.05 3.13 -18.34
C SER A 334 13.26 3.94 -17.05
N LEU A 335 13.95 3.39 -16.06
CA LEU A 335 14.20 4.05 -14.76
C LEU A 335 15.54 4.79 -14.68
N GLY A 336 16.35 4.73 -15.73
CA GLY A 336 17.69 5.31 -15.78
C GLY A 336 17.75 6.82 -15.54
N PHE A 337 16.64 7.54 -15.69
CA PHE A 337 16.53 8.98 -15.42
C PHE A 337 16.46 9.31 -13.92
N LEU A 338 15.97 8.39 -13.08
CA LEU A 338 15.90 8.58 -11.62
C LEU A 338 17.28 8.59 -10.96
N PHE A 339 18.28 8.09 -11.67
CA PHE A 339 19.66 7.99 -11.20
C PHE A 339 20.50 9.05 -11.91
N ARG A 340 21.06 9.99 -11.13
CA ARG A 340 21.94 11.04 -11.65
C ARG A 340 23.05 10.45 -12.52
N SER A 341 23.37 11.14 -13.61
CA SER A 341 24.54 10.82 -14.43
C SER A 341 25.79 10.89 -13.55
N GLY A 342 26.51 9.77 -13.42
CA GLY A 342 27.65 9.64 -12.50
C GLY A 342 27.33 9.05 -11.11
N SER A 343 26.07 8.74 -10.79
CA SER A 343 25.76 7.97 -9.57
C SER A 343 26.40 6.57 -9.62
N GLY A 344 26.92 6.11 -8.47
CA GLY A 344 27.63 4.82 -8.38
C GLY A 344 26.81 3.63 -8.89
N ALA A 345 25.50 3.62 -8.64
CA ALA A 345 24.60 2.56 -9.10
C ALA A 345 24.45 2.54 -10.64
N LYS A 346 24.15 3.68 -11.27
CA LYS A 346 24.00 3.76 -12.74
C LYS A 346 25.30 3.41 -13.46
N LYS A 347 26.43 3.92 -12.97
CA LYS A 347 27.76 3.58 -13.50
C LYS A 347 28.07 2.10 -13.35
N ALA A 348 27.75 1.50 -12.20
CA ALA A 348 27.97 0.07 -11.98
C ALA A 348 27.12 -0.80 -12.91
N VAL A 349 25.87 -0.41 -13.19
CA VAL A 349 24.99 -1.14 -14.12
C VAL A 349 25.48 -1.02 -15.56
N LEU A 350 25.87 0.18 -16.01
CA LEU A 350 26.47 0.37 -17.33
C LEU A 350 27.74 -0.49 -17.51
N GLU A 351 28.61 -0.53 -16.50
CA GLU A 351 29.82 -1.36 -16.54
C GLU A 351 29.48 -2.85 -16.67
N ILE A 352 28.47 -3.34 -15.93
CA ILE A 352 28.02 -4.74 -16.02
C ILE A 352 27.47 -5.03 -17.43
N GLN A 353 26.59 -4.17 -17.94
CA GLN A 353 25.99 -4.35 -19.26
C GLN A 353 27.04 -4.31 -20.38
N ASN A 354 28.02 -3.40 -20.30
CA ASN A 354 29.11 -3.30 -21.28
C ASN A 354 30.02 -4.53 -21.24
N GLN A 355 30.28 -5.09 -20.06
CA GLN A 355 31.03 -6.35 -19.93
C GLN A 355 30.25 -7.53 -20.52
N ASP A 356 28.94 -7.58 -20.34
CA ASP A 356 28.06 -8.61 -20.90
C ASP A 356 28.06 -8.55 -22.44
N VAL A 357 27.94 -7.35 -23.02
CA VAL A 357 28.02 -7.13 -24.48
C VAL A 357 29.39 -7.50 -25.03
N ALA A 358 30.46 -7.18 -24.30
CA ALA A 358 31.83 -7.56 -24.68
C ALA A 358 32.13 -9.06 -24.51
N GLY A 359 31.15 -9.90 -24.14
CA GLY A 359 31.31 -11.34 -23.93
C GLY A 359 32.15 -11.70 -22.70
N ARG A 360 32.45 -10.74 -21.82
CA ARG A 360 33.28 -10.91 -20.61
C ARG A 360 32.43 -11.32 -19.40
N THR A 361 31.39 -12.11 -19.63
CA THR A 361 30.48 -12.57 -18.58
C THR A 361 31.22 -13.49 -17.59
N HIS A 362 30.97 -13.30 -16.30
CA HIS A 362 31.51 -14.21 -15.29
C HIS A 362 30.94 -15.63 -15.49
N LYS A 363 31.81 -16.64 -15.43
CA LYS A 363 31.37 -18.05 -15.43
C LYS A 363 30.36 -18.26 -14.27
N PRO A 364 29.22 -18.93 -14.51
CA PRO A 364 28.20 -19.11 -13.50
C PRO A 364 28.77 -19.89 -12.31
N THR A 365 28.70 -19.29 -11.12
CA THR A 365 29.17 -19.91 -9.88
C THR A 365 28.13 -20.89 -9.34
N LYS A 366 28.54 -21.83 -8.46
CA LYS A 366 27.61 -22.75 -7.78
C LYS A 366 26.47 -21.99 -7.08
N GLY A 367 26.77 -20.82 -6.48
CA GLY A 367 25.77 -19.97 -5.84
C GLY A 367 24.70 -19.43 -6.80
N MET A 368 25.08 -19.09 -8.04
CA MET A 368 24.13 -18.64 -9.06
C MET A 368 23.19 -19.77 -9.50
N PHE A 369 23.68 -21.01 -9.61
CA PHE A 369 22.84 -22.17 -9.88
C PHE A 369 21.85 -22.45 -8.74
N ILE A 370 22.31 -22.44 -7.48
CA ILE A 370 21.43 -22.60 -6.32
C ILE A 370 20.35 -21.50 -6.32
N ARG A 371 20.73 -20.25 -6.57
CA ARG A 371 19.78 -19.14 -6.64
C ARG A 371 18.76 -19.31 -7.76
N ARG A 372 19.18 -19.81 -8.93
CA ARG A 372 18.26 -20.11 -10.03
C ARG A 372 17.24 -21.17 -9.61
N VAL A 373 17.67 -22.24 -8.94
CA VAL A 373 16.76 -23.25 -8.39
C VAL A 373 15.77 -22.61 -7.40
N VAL A 374 16.26 -21.82 -6.44
CA VAL A 374 15.40 -21.12 -5.46
C VAL A 374 14.36 -20.21 -6.14
N ASN A 375 14.76 -19.45 -7.17
CA ASN A 375 13.84 -18.59 -7.89
C ASN A 375 12.79 -19.38 -8.69
N ILE A 376 13.17 -20.54 -9.28
CA ILE A 376 12.22 -21.43 -9.94
C ILE A 376 11.25 -22.03 -8.91
N SER A 377 11.74 -22.49 -7.77
CA SER A 377 10.90 -22.98 -6.66
C SER A 377 9.93 -21.92 -6.17
N LEU A 378 10.37 -20.65 -6.06
CA LEU A 378 9.48 -19.52 -5.75
C LEU A 378 8.39 -19.37 -6.83
N GLY A 379 8.76 -19.39 -8.11
CA GLY A 379 7.80 -19.31 -9.21
C GLY A 379 6.74 -20.42 -9.14
N VAL A 380 7.17 -21.65 -8.88
CA VAL A 380 6.26 -22.80 -8.69
C VAL A 380 5.37 -22.62 -7.47
N LEU A 381 5.92 -22.18 -6.33
CA LEU A 381 5.16 -21.92 -5.10
C LEU A 381 4.08 -20.85 -5.33
N ILE A 382 4.44 -19.71 -5.92
CA ILE A 382 3.49 -18.63 -6.21
C ILE A 382 2.44 -19.11 -7.22
N GLY A 383 2.83 -19.90 -8.23
CA GLY A 383 1.90 -20.51 -9.17
C GLY A 383 0.87 -21.42 -8.48
N TYR A 384 1.34 -22.30 -7.59
CA TYR A 384 0.49 -23.20 -6.81
C TYR A 384 -0.47 -22.45 -5.88
N LEU A 385 0.05 -21.50 -5.08
CA LEU A 385 -0.76 -20.70 -4.17
C LEU A 385 -1.72 -19.75 -4.90
N SER A 386 -1.47 -19.44 -6.17
CA SER A 386 -2.39 -18.66 -7.00
C SER A 386 -3.62 -19.44 -7.47
N ILE A 387 -3.63 -20.78 -7.41
CA ILE A 387 -4.77 -21.60 -7.83
C ILE A 387 -6.07 -21.19 -7.12
N PRO A 388 -6.16 -21.21 -5.77
CA PRO A 388 -7.39 -20.80 -5.07
C PRO A 388 -7.76 -19.34 -5.33
N VAL A 389 -6.77 -18.46 -5.49
CA VAL A 389 -6.99 -17.04 -5.79
C VAL A 389 -7.61 -16.86 -7.17
N VAL A 390 -7.10 -17.54 -8.20
CA VAL A 390 -7.65 -17.49 -9.56
C VAL A 390 -9.04 -18.11 -9.58
N MET A 391 -9.28 -19.22 -8.89
CA MET A 391 -10.61 -19.79 -8.74
C MET A 391 -11.59 -18.81 -8.09
N ASN A 392 -11.16 -18.06 -7.07
CA ASN A 392 -11.96 -17.02 -6.44
C ASN A 392 -12.22 -15.82 -7.37
N LEU A 393 -11.25 -15.41 -8.19
CA LEU A 393 -11.42 -14.35 -9.19
C LEU A 393 -12.42 -14.77 -10.29
N LEU A 394 -12.40 -16.04 -10.68
CA LEU A 394 -13.35 -16.60 -11.66
C LEU A 394 -14.74 -16.87 -11.08
N SER A 395 -14.86 -16.98 -9.74
CA SER A 395 -16.13 -17.19 -9.06
C SER A 395 -17.09 -16.00 -9.20
N SER A 396 -18.39 -16.28 -9.33
CA SER A 396 -19.44 -15.26 -9.25
C SER A 396 -19.62 -14.71 -7.84
N ARG A 397 -19.23 -15.48 -6.81
CA ARG A 397 -19.23 -15.09 -5.39
C ARG A 397 -17.80 -14.90 -4.90
N GLN A 398 -17.11 -13.91 -5.45
CA GLN A 398 -15.75 -13.57 -5.06
C GLN A 398 -15.69 -13.13 -3.59
N VAL A 399 -14.79 -13.73 -2.81
CA VAL A 399 -14.50 -13.31 -1.43
C VAL A 399 -13.34 -12.31 -1.43
N MET A 400 -13.52 -11.20 -0.71
CA MET A 400 -12.59 -10.06 -0.66
C MET A 400 -11.56 -10.22 0.46
N ASN A 401 -10.33 -9.74 0.23
CA ASN A 401 -9.26 -9.61 1.24
C ASN A 401 -9.00 -10.90 2.03
N THR A 402 -9.08 -12.04 1.35
CA THR A 402 -8.94 -13.36 1.98
C THR A 402 -7.54 -13.87 1.77
N SER A 403 -6.96 -14.37 2.87
CA SER A 403 -5.78 -15.19 2.82
C SER A 403 -6.17 -16.66 2.92
N PHE A 404 -5.63 -17.48 2.03
CA PHE A 404 -5.87 -18.93 2.03
C PHE A 404 -4.80 -19.70 2.81
N ASP A 405 -3.78 -19.00 3.33
CA ASP A 405 -2.67 -19.59 4.05
C ASP A 405 -2.26 -18.75 5.29
N PRO A 406 -1.76 -19.35 6.38
CA PRO A 406 -1.40 -18.60 7.59
C PRO A 406 -0.28 -17.58 7.41
N LEU A 407 0.55 -17.75 6.37
CA LEU A 407 1.70 -16.87 6.09
C LEU A 407 1.33 -15.68 5.20
N ARG A 408 0.08 -15.65 4.70
CA ARG A 408 -0.49 -14.62 3.84
C ARG A 408 0.38 -14.31 2.61
N ILE A 409 0.92 -15.37 2.00
CA ILE A 409 1.88 -15.23 0.89
C ILE A 409 1.19 -14.89 -0.42
N VAL A 410 -0.01 -15.43 -0.68
CA VAL A 410 -0.78 -15.11 -1.89
C VAL A 410 -2.24 -14.89 -1.50
N ASN A 411 -2.70 -13.65 -1.63
CA ASN A 411 -4.04 -13.26 -1.17
C ASN A 411 -4.95 -12.79 -2.32
N THR A 412 -6.25 -12.71 -2.03
CA THR A 412 -7.20 -11.94 -2.84
C THR A 412 -7.27 -10.51 -2.35
N TYR A 413 -7.36 -9.56 -3.26
CA TYR A 413 -7.49 -8.14 -2.92
C TYR A 413 -8.79 -7.60 -3.49
N GLY A 414 -9.51 -6.82 -2.70
CA GLY A 414 -10.63 -6.04 -3.17
C GLY A 414 -10.78 -4.79 -2.34
N ALA A 415 -11.22 -3.73 -3.00
CA ALA A 415 -11.45 -2.43 -2.38
C ALA A 415 -12.79 -1.87 -2.84
N PHE A 416 -13.61 -1.45 -1.88
CA PHE A 416 -14.84 -0.69 -2.14
C PHE A 416 -15.85 -1.39 -3.07
N GLY A 417 -16.01 -2.72 -2.93
CA GLY A 417 -17.03 -3.46 -3.68
C GLY A 417 -18.45 -2.96 -3.42
N SER A 418 -18.73 -2.46 -2.22
CA SER A 418 -19.98 -1.80 -1.84
C SER A 418 -19.69 -0.37 -1.39
N ILE A 419 -20.57 0.57 -1.76
CA ILE A 419 -20.42 1.99 -1.46
C ILE A 419 -21.58 2.45 -0.58
N THR A 420 -21.24 3.04 0.56
CA THR A 420 -22.20 3.71 1.43
C THR A 420 -22.70 4.99 0.77
N LYS A 421 -24.01 5.21 0.79
CA LYS A 421 -24.66 6.38 0.16
C LYS A 421 -24.85 7.55 1.11
N GLU A 422 -24.86 7.27 2.40
CA GLU A 422 -24.92 8.28 3.46
C GLU A 422 -23.72 8.12 4.38
N ARG A 423 -23.14 9.25 4.79
CA ARG A 423 -22.09 9.26 5.80
C ARG A 423 -22.75 9.38 7.17
N THR A 424 -22.59 8.34 7.98
CA THR A 424 -23.00 8.41 9.38
C THR A 424 -21.79 8.33 10.29
N GLU A 425 -21.88 8.94 11.47
CA GLU A 425 -20.77 9.05 12.40
C GLU A 425 -21.27 8.90 13.83
N VAL A 426 -20.52 8.13 14.63
CA VAL A 426 -20.71 8.04 16.08
C VAL A 426 -19.84 9.11 16.75
N ILE A 427 -20.45 9.91 17.62
CA ILE A 427 -19.82 10.98 18.38
C ILE A 427 -19.93 10.64 19.87
N PHE A 428 -18.78 10.52 20.53
CA PHE A 428 -18.73 10.31 21.98
C PHE A 428 -18.96 11.64 22.70
N GLN A 429 -19.81 11.61 23.72
CA GLN A 429 -20.08 12.75 24.58
C GLN A 429 -19.93 12.35 26.05
N GLY A 430 -19.38 13.24 26.86
CA GLY A 430 -19.32 13.08 28.32
C GLY A 430 -20.05 14.21 29.04
N THR A 431 -20.53 13.94 30.26
CA THR A 431 -21.09 14.97 31.15
C THR A 431 -20.69 14.72 32.60
N MET A 432 -20.56 15.80 33.37
CA MET A 432 -20.36 15.76 34.83
C MET A 432 -21.69 15.83 35.61
N SER A 433 -22.82 15.97 34.91
CA SER A 433 -24.15 16.07 35.53
C SER A 433 -24.48 14.84 36.36
N ALA A 434 -25.22 15.02 37.45
CA ALA A 434 -25.60 13.92 38.33
C ALA A 434 -26.59 12.97 37.64
N ASP A 435 -27.62 13.52 36.99
CA ASP A 435 -28.60 12.77 36.21
C ASP A 435 -28.31 12.95 34.69
N PRO A 436 -28.11 11.87 33.92
CA PRO A 436 -27.87 11.97 32.48
C PRO A 436 -29.11 12.38 31.68
N LYS A 437 -30.31 12.36 32.30
CA LYS A 437 -31.58 12.76 31.69
C LYS A 437 -31.98 14.20 31.99
N ASP A 438 -31.21 14.90 32.81
CA ASP A 438 -31.44 16.31 33.12
C ASP A 438 -31.40 17.15 31.81
N PRO A 439 -32.46 17.91 31.48
CA PRO A 439 -32.47 18.79 30.32
C PRO A 439 -31.37 19.86 30.32
N GLU A 440 -30.88 20.25 31.51
CA GLU A 440 -29.79 21.23 31.67
C GLU A 440 -28.39 20.58 31.60
N ALA A 441 -28.31 19.24 31.48
CA ALA A 441 -27.04 18.54 31.40
C ALA A 441 -26.23 18.97 30.17
N VAL A 442 -25.05 19.52 30.42
CA VAL A 442 -24.10 19.87 29.36
C VAL A 442 -23.33 18.62 28.94
N TRP A 443 -23.46 18.24 27.67
CA TRP A 443 -22.74 17.12 27.06
C TRP A 443 -21.63 17.67 26.17
N GLU A 444 -20.38 17.40 26.55
CA GLU A 444 -19.18 17.84 25.83
C GLU A 444 -18.67 16.73 24.89
N GLU A 445 -18.29 17.07 23.66
CA GLU A 445 -17.90 16.12 22.62
C GLU A 445 -16.40 15.83 22.61
N TYR A 446 -16.04 14.55 22.50
CA TYR A 446 -14.67 14.13 22.18
C TYR A 446 -14.42 14.23 20.68
N GLN A 447 -13.24 14.71 20.28
CA GLN A 447 -12.86 14.83 18.86
C GLN A 447 -11.72 13.88 18.49
N PHE A 448 -11.87 13.18 17.38
CA PHE A 448 -10.85 12.30 16.82
C PHE A 448 -9.87 13.08 15.93
N LYS A 449 -8.73 12.46 15.59
CA LYS A 449 -7.64 13.15 14.89
C LYS A 449 -8.02 13.58 13.49
N CYS A 450 -8.68 12.71 12.73
CA CYS A 450 -9.00 12.96 11.33
C CYS A 450 -10.36 12.41 10.87
N LYS A 451 -10.99 11.54 11.65
CA LYS A 451 -12.40 11.18 11.44
C LYS A 451 -13.26 12.44 11.58
N PRO A 452 -14.27 12.65 10.71
CA PRO A 452 -15.23 13.74 10.86
C PRO A 452 -15.92 13.74 12.22
N GLY A 453 -15.90 14.91 12.86
CA GLY A 453 -16.47 15.21 14.16
C GLY A 453 -16.96 16.65 14.17
N ASP A 454 -16.12 17.58 14.59
CA ASP A 454 -16.43 19.01 14.52
C ASP A 454 -16.72 19.46 13.07
N VAL A 455 -17.81 20.22 12.90
CA VAL A 455 -18.26 20.73 11.61
C VAL A 455 -17.34 21.78 11.00
N TYR A 456 -16.51 22.43 11.84
CA TYR A 456 -15.51 23.40 11.41
C TYR A 456 -14.17 22.74 11.07
N GLN A 457 -13.96 21.48 11.43
CA GLN A 457 -12.73 20.76 11.13
C GLN A 457 -12.62 20.46 9.64
N ARG A 458 -11.56 20.99 9.02
CA ARG A 458 -11.20 20.65 7.65
C ARG A 458 -10.77 19.17 7.58
N PRO A 459 -11.20 18.40 6.55
CA PRO A 459 -10.71 17.03 6.34
C PRO A 459 -9.17 16.98 6.29
N CYS A 460 -8.55 15.97 6.90
CA CYS A 460 -7.10 15.88 6.98
C CYS A 460 -6.43 15.39 5.68
N LEU A 461 -5.14 15.70 5.52
CA LEU A 461 -4.24 15.02 4.59
C LEU A 461 -3.24 14.17 5.39
N ILE A 462 -3.40 12.84 5.37
CA ILE A 462 -2.62 11.94 6.23
C ILE A 462 -1.89 10.81 5.50
N SER A 463 -2.29 10.46 4.27
CA SER A 463 -1.65 9.37 3.53
C SER A 463 -0.13 9.65 3.35
N PRO A 464 0.77 8.69 3.64
CA PRO A 464 0.54 7.25 3.86
C PRO A 464 0.25 6.80 5.30
N TYR A 465 0.14 7.71 6.27
CA TYR A 465 -0.13 7.37 7.66
C TYR A 465 -1.56 6.83 7.86
N HIS A 466 -1.74 6.03 8.92
CA HIS A 466 -3.00 5.34 9.22
C HIS A 466 -3.40 5.49 10.69
N TYR A 467 -4.44 6.28 10.96
CA TYR A 467 -5.11 6.32 12.25
C TYR A 467 -6.10 5.16 12.37
N ARG A 468 -5.70 4.08 13.03
CA ARG A 468 -6.47 2.82 13.07
C ARG A 468 -7.81 3.00 13.81
N LEU A 469 -7.81 3.81 14.87
CA LEU A 469 -9.00 4.11 15.65
C LEU A 469 -10.04 4.91 14.85
N ASP A 470 -9.63 6.03 14.27
CA ASP A 470 -10.45 6.84 13.37
C ASP A 470 -11.07 6.02 12.25
N TRP A 471 -10.28 5.13 11.64
CA TRP A 471 -10.75 4.27 10.57
C TRP A 471 -11.77 3.23 11.04
N LEU A 472 -11.56 2.59 12.20
CA LEU A 472 -12.52 1.62 12.73
C LEU A 472 -13.80 2.26 13.24
N MET A 473 -13.76 3.51 13.70
CA MET A 473 -14.95 4.28 14.04
C MET A 473 -15.86 4.52 12.82
N TRP A 474 -15.30 4.63 11.61
CA TRP A 474 -16.09 4.66 10.38
C TRP A 474 -16.86 3.35 10.18
N PHE A 475 -16.23 2.19 10.41
CA PHE A 475 -16.95 0.91 10.36
C PHE A 475 -18.01 0.78 11.46
N ALA A 476 -17.69 1.23 12.69
CA ALA A 476 -18.63 1.19 13.81
C ALA A 476 -19.92 1.96 13.51
N ALA A 477 -19.84 3.09 12.80
CA ALA A 477 -21.02 3.89 12.47
C ALA A 477 -22.06 3.17 11.57
N PHE A 478 -21.66 2.12 10.86
CA PHE A 478 -22.57 1.27 10.06
C PHE A 478 -23.08 0.03 10.81
N GLN A 479 -22.51 -0.26 11.97
CA GLN A 479 -22.83 -1.42 12.79
C GLN A 479 -23.53 -0.98 14.07
N THR A 480 -24.08 -1.92 14.83
CA THR A 480 -24.56 -1.61 16.18
C THR A 480 -23.42 -1.74 17.20
N TYR A 481 -23.57 -1.11 18.37
CA TYR A 481 -22.53 -1.17 19.41
C TYR A 481 -22.35 -2.59 19.97
N GLU A 482 -23.35 -3.47 19.84
CA GLU A 482 -23.25 -4.90 20.18
C GLU A 482 -22.37 -5.67 19.20
N GLN A 483 -22.32 -5.26 17.93
CA GLN A 483 -21.40 -5.84 16.93
C GLN A 483 -19.99 -5.25 17.06
N SER A 484 -19.89 -4.00 17.54
CA SER A 484 -18.64 -3.27 17.77
C SER A 484 -18.37 -3.08 19.26
N GLU A 485 -18.30 -4.18 20.03
CA GLU A 485 -18.17 -4.15 21.50
C GLU A 485 -17.00 -3.31 22.03
N TRP A 486 -15.93 -3.18 21.23
CA TRP A 486 -14.75 -2.34 21.54
C TRP A 486 -15.10 -0.85 21.71
N VAL A 487 -16.21 -0.38 21.13
CA VAL A 487 -16.74 0.99 21.32
C VAL A 487 -17.16 1.22 22.78
N ILE A 488 -17.76 0.21 23.42
CA ILE A 488 -18.12 0.27 24.84
C ILE A 488 -16.87 0.21 25.72
N HIS A 489 -15.84 -0.53 25.29
CA HIS A 489 -14.55 -0.49 25.98
C HIS A 489 -13.97 0.93 25.98
N ILE A 490 -13.99 1.63 24.83
CA ILE A 490 -13.58 3.04 24.75
C ILE A 490 -14.41 3.89 25.70
N ALA A 491 -15.74 3.77 25.70
CA ALA A 491 -16.61 4.52 26.61
C ALA A 491 -16.20 4.36 28.08
N GLY A 492 -15.88 3.14 28.51
CA GLY A 492 -15.34 2.88 29.85
C GLY A 492 -14.00 3.57 30.12
N ARG A 493 -13.10 3.65 29.13
CA ARG A 493 -11.82 4.36 29.25
C ARG A 493 -11.96 5.88 29.26
N LEU A 494 -12.96 6.42 28.55
CA LEU A 494 -13.35 7.83 28.63
C LEU A 494 -13.88 8.19 30.03
N LEU A 495 -14.74 7.33 30.59
CA LEU A 495 -15.27 7.49 31.95
C LEU A 495 -14.20 7.47 33.05
N SER A 496 -13.09 6.75 32.85
CA SER A 496 -11.95 6.79 33.77
C SER A 496 -10.94 7.90 33.48
N ASN A 497 -11.15 8.72 32.43
CA ASN A 497 -10.21 9.70 31.91
C ASN A 497 -8.79 9.10 31.69
N ASP A 498 -8.73 7.92 31.06
CA ASP A 498 -7.49 7.16 30.93
C ASP A 498 -6.52 7.78 29.91
N SER A 499 -5.42 8.35 30.41
CA SER A 499 -4.43 9.05 29.58
C SER A 499 -3.77 8.19 28.50
N THR A 500 -3.75 6.87 28.65
CA THR A 500 -3.15 5.96 27.65
C THR A 500 -4.04 5.90 26.42
N VAL A 501 -5.32 5.54 26.56
CA VAL A 501 -6.23 5.43 25.41
C VAL A 501 -6.59 6.81 24.85
N LEU A 502 -6.73 7.81 25.72
CA LEU A 502 -7.05 9.18 25.32
C LEU A 502 -5.96 9.83 24.47
N SER A 503 -4.72 9.34 24.46
CA SER A 503 -3.68 9.86 23.54
C SER A 503 -3.97 9.56 22.06
N LEU A 504 -4.93 8.68 21.77
CA LEU A 504 -5.45 8.44 20.41
C LEU A 504 -6.51 9.46 20.00
N ILE A 505 -7.08 10.20 20.95
CA ILE A 505 -8.09 11.24 20.75
C ILE A 505 -7.38 12.59 20.59
N ASP A 506 -7.94 13.47 19.76
CA ASP A 506 -7.38 14.81 19.51
C ASP A 506 -7.79 15.79 20.60
N HIS A 507 -9.10 15.87 20.87
CA HIS A 507 -9.65 16.73 21.92
C HIS A 507 -10.40 15.91 22.97
N ASN A 508 -9.93 15.98 24.21
CA ASN A 508 -10.64 15.49 25.39
C ASN A 508 -11.14 16.69 26.21
N PRO A 509 -12.47 16.92 26.29
CA PRO A 509 -13.01 18.02 27.08
C PRO A 509 -12.64 17.90 28.57
N PHE A 510 -12.53 16.69 29.12
CA PHE A 510 -12.25 16.47 30.55
C PHE A 510 -10.74 16.40 30.86
N GLN A 511 -9.87 16.79 29.94
CA GLN A 511 -8.43 16.81 30.18
C GLN A 511 -8.08 17.83 31.27
N GLY A 512 -7.40 17.37 32.33
CA GLY A 512 -7.07 18.21 33.49
C GLY A 512 -8.26 18.58 34.39
N ARG A 513 -9.45 17.99 34.13
CA ARG A 513 -10.66 18.11 34.94
C ARG A 513 -11.02 16.75 35.55
N ASP A 514 -12.01 16.74 36.44
CA ASP A 514 -12.61 15.50 36.93
C ASP A 514 -13.19 14.68 35.76
N PRO A 515 -13.10 13.34 35.82
CA PRO A 515 -13.67 12.47 34.80
C PRO A 515 -15.19 12.69 34.66
N PRO A 516 -15.77 12.47 33.47
CA PRO A 516 -17.21 12.54 33.29
C PRO A 516 -17.90 11.44 34.11
N ARG A 517 -19.07 11.75 34.66
CA ARG A 517 -19.92 10.76 35.36
C ARG A 517 -20.61 9.83 34.39
N TRP A 518 -20.97 10.35 33.22
CA TRP A 518 -21.68 9.63 32.18
C TRP A 518 -21.01 9.85 30.83
N VAL A 519 -20.98 8.81 30.01
CA VAL A 519 -20.58 8.86 28.61
C VAL A 519 -21.70 8.27 27.76
N ARG A 520 -21.99 8.88 26.62
CA ARG A 520 -22.95 8.36 25.64
C ARG A 520 -22.37 8.42 24.23
N GLY A 521 -22.96 7.63 23.32
CA GLY A 521 -22.68 7.67 21.90
C GLY A 521 -23.88 8.25 21.17
N GLU A 522 -23.67 9.32 20.40
CA GLU A 522 -24.70 9.93 19.58
C GLU A 522 -24.44 9.66 18.09
N HIS A 523 -25.50 9.39 17.34
CA HIS A 523 -25.41 9.05 15.93
C HIS A 523 -25.88 10.22 15.08
N PHE A 524 -25.06 10.58 14.10
CA PHE A 524 -25.29 11.72 13.22
C PHE A 524 -25.10 11.33 11.76
N ILE A 525 -25.91 11.93 10.89
CA ILE A 525 -25.62 11.97 9.44
C ILE A 525 -24.79 13.21 9.18
N TYR A 526 -23.71 13.04 8.43
CA TYR A 526 -22.82 14.11 7.97
C TYR A 526 -22.97 14.30 6.46
N LYS A 527 -22.87 15.56 6.02
CA LYS A 527 -22.76 15.96 4.61
C LYS A 527 -21.71 17.04 4.47
N PHE A 528 -21.00 17.08 3.36
CA PHE A 528 -20.15 18.22 3.04
C PHE A 528 -21.01 19.48 2.92
N SER A 529 -20.51 20.59 3.47
CA SER A 529 -21.04 21.91 3.11
C SER A 529 -20.79 22.18 1.62
N GLN A 530 -21.53 23.12 1.03
CA GLN A 530 -21.35 23.46 -0.38
C GLN A 530 -20.41 24.67 -0.49
N PRO A 531 -19.35 24.63 -1.32
CA PRO A 531 -18.53 25.81 -1.60
C PRO A 531 -19.43 26.99 -2.03
N GLY A 532 -19.21 28.16 -1.43
CA GLY A 532 -20.04 29.36 -1.68
C GLY A 532 -21.37 29.41 -0.92
N SER A 533 -21.76 28.37 -0.17
CA SER A 533 -22.92 28.43 0.72
C SER A 533 -22.65 29.31 1.95
N ALA A 534 -23.72 29.81 2.59
CA ALA A 534 -23.61 30.56 3.85
C ALA A 534 -22.87 29.77 4.95
N SER A 535 -23.10 28.45 5.04
CA SER A 535 -22.40 27.58 5.99
C SER A 535 -20.89 27.50 5.69
N ALA A 536 -20.50 27.39 4.43
CA ALA A 536 -19.08 27.40 4.05
C ALA A 536 -18.43 28.77 4.29
N ALA A 537 -19.16 29.87 4.08
CA ALA A 537 -18.69 31.22 4.42
C ALA A 537 -18.47 31.43 5.93
N GLN A 538 -19.21 30.70 6.77
CA GLN A 538 -18.98 30.63 8.23
C GLN A 538 -17.80 29.72 8.61
N GLY A 539 -17.11 29.09 7.65
CA GLY A 539 -16.01 28.16 7.90
C GLY A 539 -16.42 26.71 8.16
N LYS A 540 -17.70 26.34 7.99
CA LYS A 540 -18.13 24.94 8.15
C LYS A 540 -17.73 24.12 6.94
N TRP A 541 -17.02 23.03 7.16
CA TRP A 541 -16.71 21.99 6.16
C TRP A 541 -17.79 20.92 6.09
N TRP A 542 -18.47 20.70 7.22
CA TRP A 542 -19.53 19.71 7.35
C TRP A 542 -20.84 20.32 7.81
N LEU A 543 -21.91 19.64 7.46
CA LEU A 543 -23.25 19.79 8.01
C LEU A 543 -23.59 18.47 8.68
N ARG A 544 -24.16 18.52 9.88
CA ARG A 544 -24.58 17.30 10.58
C ARG A 544 -26.02 17.39 11.06
N LYS A 545 -26.70 16.26 11.08
CA LYS A 545 -28.05 16.09 11.64
C LYS A 545 -28.06 14.89 12.56
N ARG A 546 -28.50 15.08 13.81
CA ARG A 546 -28.68 13.99 14.77
C ARG A 546 -29.79 13.06 14.29
N ILE A 547 -29.53 11.75 14.32
CA ILE A 547 -30.51 10.72 13.97
C ILE A 547 -30.97 9.90 15.17
N GLY A 548 -30.18 9.82 16.24
CA GLY A 548 -30.57 9.15 17.48
C GLY A 548 -29.37 8.80 18.36
N ALA A 549 -29.64 8.14 19.48
CA ALA A 549 -28.58 7.57 20.32
C ALA A 549 -28.00 6.32 19.64
N TYR A 550 -26.66 6.21 19.64
CA TYR A 550 -25.95 5.01 19.20
C TYR A 550 -25.83 3.99 20.33
N PHE A 551 -25.46 4.44 21.54
CA PHE A 551 -25.58 3.69 22.79
C PHE A 551 -26.02 4.64 23.92
N PRO A 552 -26.77 4.16 24.93
CA PRO A 552 -27.32 5.02 25.98
C PRO A 552 -26.23 5.63 26.86
N ALA A 553 -26.60 6.59 27.73
CA ALA A 553 -25.68 7.06 28.75
C ALA A 553 -25.27 5.89 29.68
N VAL A 554 -23.96 5.68 29.81
CA VAL A 554 -23.36 4.65 30.65
C VAL A 554 -22.41 5.28 31.66
N ASP A 555 -22.26 4.62 32.80
CA ASP A 555 -21.34 4.97 33.88
C ASP A 555 -20.42 3.78 34.21
N LEU A 556 -19.42 4.01 35.06
CA LEU A 556 -18.45 2.96 35.41
C LEU A 556 -19.09 1.81 36.20
N GLU A 557 -20.08 2.09 37.03
CA GLU A 557 -20.74 1.07 37.84
C GLU A 557 -21.60 0.15 36.97
N GLY A 558 -22.42 0.71 36.08
CA GLY A 558 -23.25 -0.06 35.15
C GLY A 558 -22.42 -0.90 34.18
N LEU A 559 -21.22 -0.43 33.78
CA LEU A 559 -20.34 -1.18 32.89
C LEU A 559 -19.56 -2.32 33.57
N ARG A 560 -19.57 -2.41 34.91
CA ARG A 560 -18.76 -3.41 35.65
C ARG A 560 -19.04 -4.84 35.21
N GLY A 561 -20.32 -5.22 35.12
CA GLY A 561 -20.72 -6.57 34.68
C GLY A 561 -20.34 -6.85 33.22
N TYR A 562 -20.45 -5.83 32.36
CA TYR A 562 -20.08 -5.93 30.95
C TYR A 562 -18.58 -6.24 30.81
N PHE A 563 -17.72 -5.46 31.47
CA PHE A 563 -16.27 -5.66 31.43
C PHE A 563 -15.84 -7.02 32.00
N GLN A 564 -16.43 -7.44 33.13
CA GLN A 564 -16.16 -8.74 33.74
C GLN A 564 -16.48 -9.90 32.79
N SER A 565 -17.65 -9.86 32.14
CA SER A 565 -18.08 -10.93 31.22
C SER A 565 -17.17 -11.09 29.99
N ARG A 566 -16.42 -10.05 29.60
CA ARG A 566 -15.45 -10.08 28.49
C ARG A 566 -14.00 -10.27 28.94
N ASN A 567 -13.75 -10.45 30.24
CA ASN A 567 -12.42 -10.46 30.84
C ASN A 567 -11.58 -9.22 30.47
N TRP A 568 -12.25 -8.06 30.38
CA TRP A 568 -11.55 -6.79 30.17
C TRP A 568 -11.16 -6.17 31.52
N PRO A 569 -9.98 -5.52 31.60
CA PRO A 569 -9.59 -4.82 32.81
C PRO A 569 -10.59 -3.68 33.07
N HIS A 570 -11.19 -3.67 34.26
CA HIS A 570 -12.13 -2.62 34.63
C HIS A 570 -11.39 -1.27 34.66
N PRO A 571 -11.92 -0.21 34.03
CA PRO A 571 -11.31 1.10 34.09
C PRO A 571 -11.33 1.61 35.53
N HIS A 572 -10.20 2.12 36.02
CA HIS A 572 -10.10 2.71 37.35
C HIS A 572 -9.85 4.20 37.21
N ILE A 573 -10.59 5.02 37.95
CA ILE A 573 -10.28 6.44 38.06
C ILE A 573 -8.92 6.53 38.77
N PRO A 574 -7.89 7.13 38.14
CA PRO A 574 -6.61 7.31 38.81
C PRO A 574 -6.86 8.14 40.07
N VAL A 575 -6.55 7.58 41.24
CA VAL A 575 -6.55 8.35 42.48
C VAL A 575 -5.43 9.37 42.34
N ASN A 576 -5.77 10.65 42.22
CA ASN A 576 -4.79 11.72 42.24
C ASN A 576 -3.92 11.54 43.50
N ARG A 577 -2.67 11.13 43.31
CA ARG A 577 -1.65 11.32 44.33
C ARG A 577 -1.35 12.81 44.29
N ASN A 578 -2.00 13.54 45.19
CA ASN A 578 -1.77 14.96 45.45
C ASN A 578 -0.28 15.29 45.55
#